data_AF-A0A0A9GW01-F1
#
_entry.id   AF-A0A0A9GW01-F1
#
_cell.length_a   1.000
_cell.length_b   1.000
_cell.length_c   1.000
_cell.angle_alpha   90.00
_cell.angle_beta   90.00
_cell.angle_gamma   90.00
#
_symmetry.space_group_name_H-M   'P 1'
#
loop_
_entity.id
_entity.type
_entity.pdbx_description
1 polymer ?
#
loop_
_entity_poly.entity_id
_entity_poly.type
_entity_poly.pdbx_seq_one_letter_code
_entity_poly.pdbx_strand_id
1 'polypeptide(L)'
;MGRPAWKEARATLQKILSADEPVLCNNEALRKKCLVPMSNIEMLLLMTVGAYTDFFCSMHHAGNCGFIFRGPQTPVNPNWDHMIPTTPSVSLLWKRR
;
A
#
# COMPACT_ATOMS: atom_id res chain seq x y z
N MET A 1 -19.37 -3.41 -0.51
CA MET A 1 -18.91 -4.65 0.17
C MET A 1 -17.97 -4.38 1.35
N GLY A 2 -17.03 -3.42 1.24
CA GLY A 2 -16.32 -2.86 2.40
C GLY A 2 -15.37 -3.83 3.13
N ARG A 3 -14.89 -3.40 4.31
CA ARG A 3 -13.90 -4.16 5.12
C ARG A 3 -14.32 -5.60 5.46
N PRO A 4 -15.60 -5.91 5.77
CA PRO A 4 -16.00 -7.29 6.06
C PRO A 4 -15.75 -8.24 4.88
N ALA A 5 -16.17 -7.84 3.67
CA ALA A 5 -15.95 -8.65 2.48
C ALA A 5 -14.47 -8.81 2.13
N TRP A 6 -13.63 -7.80 2.37
CA TRP A 6 -12.19 -7.92 2.16
C TRP A 6 -11.55 -8.91 3.13
N LYS A 7 -11.99 -8.92 4.39
CA LYS A 7 -11.51 -9.88 5.39
C LYS A 7 -11.91 -11.31 5.00
N GLU A 8 -13.16 -11.49 4.62
CA GLU A 8 -13.68 -12.79 4.16
C GLU A 8 -12.92 -13.28 2.93
N ALA A 9 -12.82 -12.46 1.88
CA ALA A 9 -12.11 -12.82 0.65
C ALA A 9 -10.64 -13.16 0.94
N ARG A 10 -9.95 -12.37 1.77
CA ARG A 10 -8.56 -12.65 2.16
C ARG A 10 -8.43 -13.96 2.92
N ALA A 11 -9.28 -14.19 3.93
CA ALA A 11 -9.24 -15.41 4.73
C ALA A 11 -9.48 -16.64 3.87
N THR A 12 -10.47 -16.57 2.97
CA THR A 12 -10.78 -17.60 2.00
C THR A 12 -9.58 -17.87 1.09
N LEU A 13 -9.03 -16.85 0.41
CA LEU A 13 -7.88 -17.00 -0.48
C LEU A 13 -6.65 -17.58 0.23
N GLN A 14 -6.35 -17.13 1.45
CA GLN A 14 -5.25 -17.67 2.24
C GLN A 14 -5.44 -19.15 2.56
N LYS A 15 -6.67 -19.56 2.85
CA LYS A 15 -7.00 -20.98 3.07
C LYS A 15 -6.80 -21.79 1.80
N ILE A 16 -7.45 -21.43 0.68
CA ILE A 16 -7.41 -22.26 -0.55
C ILE A 16 -6.02 -22.28 -1.21
N LEU A 17 -5.19 -21.27 -0.96
CA LEU A 17 -3.82 -21.21 -1.47
C LEU A 17 -2.79 -21.79 -0.48
N SER A 18 -3.21 -22.29 0.68
CA SER A 18 -2.33 -22.97 1.63
C SER A 18 -1.85 -24.31 1.07
N ALA A 19 -0.61 -24.70 1.40
CA ALA A 19 -0.07 -25.99 0.99
C ALA A 19 -0.88 -27.17 1.56
N ASP A 20 -1.47 -26.98 2.74
CA ASP A 20 -2.20 -28.01 3.48
C ASP A 20 -3.70 -28.09 3.10
N GLU A 21 -4.18 -27.24 2.18
CA GLU A 21 -5.60 -27.21 1.78
C GLU A 21 -5.82 -27.90 0.42
N PRO A 22 -6.44 -29.10 0.40
CA PRO A 22 -6.54 -29.92 -0.81
C PRO A 22 -7.47 -29.35 -1.89
N VAL A 23 -8.38 -28.43 -1.53
CA VAL A 23 -9.44 -27.92 -2.43
C VAL A 23 -8.88 -27.41 -3.76
N LEU A 24 -7.76 -26.68 -3.73
CA LEU A 24 -7.10 -26.21 -4.95
C LEU A 24 -5.85 -27.03 -5.28
N CYS A 25 -4.98 -27.35 -4.31
CA CYS A 25 -3.67 -27.94 -4.61
C CYS A 25 -3.78 -29.32 -5.31
N ASN A 26 -4.75 -30.15 -4.89
CA ASN A 26 -5.00 -31.49 -5.41
C ASN A 26 -6.02 -31.53 -6.56
N ASN A 27 -6.53 -30.37 -6.99
CA ASN A 27 -7.50 -30.27 -8.08
C ASN A 27 -6.84 -29.65 -9.33
N GLU A 28 -6.18 -30.50 -10.13
CA GLU A 28 -5.46 -30.07 -11.32
C GLU A 28 -6.38 -29.36 -12.34
N ALA A 29 -7.60 -29.86 -12.54
CA ALA A 29 -8.57 -29.28 -13.45
C ALA A 29 -8.98 -27.86 -13.03
N LEU A 30 -9.16 -27.62 -11.73
CA LEU A 30 -9.47 -26.29 -11.19
C LEU A 30 -8.26 -25.36 -11.26
N ARG A 31 -7.07 -25.84 -10.91
CA ARG A 31 -5.82 -25.06 -10.98
C ARG A 31 -5.55 -24.53 -12.39
N LYS A 32 -5.68 -25.39 -13.40
CA LYS A 32 -5.48 -25.00 -14.82
C LYS A 32 -6.46 -23.91 -15.28
N LYS A 33 -7.64 -23.83 -14.68
CA LYS A 33 -8.67 -22.82 -15.01
C LYS A 33 -8.46 -21.51 -14.26
N CYS A 34 -7.97 -21.55 -13.02
CA CYS A 34 -7.96 -20.39 -12.13
C CYS A 34 -6.58 -19.75 -11.94
N LEU A 35 -5.49 -20.45 -12.22
CA LEU A 35 -4.13 -19.91 -12.10
C LEU A 35 -3.54 -19.68 -13.49
N VAL A 36 -3.31 -18.42 -13.83
CA VAL A 36 -2.74 -18.00 -15.11
C VAL A 36 -1.32 -17.48 -14.87
N PRO A 37 -0.32 -17.88 -15.68
CA PRO A 37 1.03 -17.32 -15.58
C PRO A 37 1.02 -15.80 -15.79
N MET A 38 1.73 -15.05 -14.94
CA MET A 38 1.83 -13.59 -15.08
C MET A 38 2.46 -13.16 -16.41
N SER A 39 3.26 -14.01 -17.05
CA SER A 39 3.82 -13.75 -18.39
C SER A 39 2.78 -13.70 -19.50
N ASN A 40 1.55 -14.20 -19.24
CA ASN A 40 0.51 -14.38 -20.25
C ASN A 40 -0.64 -13.38 -20.08
N ILE A 41 -0.48 -12.37 -19.21
CA ILE A 41 -1.53 -11.40 -18.91
C ILE A 41 -1.02 -9.97 -19.03
N GLU A 42 -1.92 -9.07 -19.36
CA GLU A 42 -1.70 -7.62 -19.32
C GLU A 42 -2.34 -7.04 -18.06
N MET A 43 -1.57 -6.26 -17.30
CA MET A 43 -2.09 -5.57 -16.11
C MET A 43 -2.72 -4.25 -16.52
N LEU A 44 -3.99 -4.06 -16.15
CA LEU A 44 -4.75 -2.84 -16.40
C LEU A 44 -4.88 -1.98 -15.14
N LEU A 45 -5.40 -0.77 -15.29
CA LEU A 45 -5.79 0.06 -14.16
C LEU A 45 -6.91 -0.64 -13.35
N LEU A 46 -6.67 -0.83 -12.06
CA LEU A 46 -7.52 -1.67 -11.19
C LEU A 46 -8.92 -1.09 -10.93
N MET A 47 -9.11 0.21 -11.12
CA MET A 47 -10.39 0.89 -10.93
C MET A 47 -10.43 2.21 -11.67
N THR A 48 -11.64 2.70 -11.96
CA THR A 48 -11.85 4.08 -12.39
C THR A 48 -11.51 5.02 -11.25
N VAL A 49 -10.50 5.86 -11.43
CA VAL A 49 -10.08 6.85 -10.43
C VAL A 49 -11.03 8.04 -10.49
N GLY A 50 -11.88 8.20 -9.48
CA GLY A 50 -12.79 9.35 -9.39
C GLY A 50 -12.09 10.65 -8.99
N ALA A 51 -11.11 10.57 -8.10
CA ALA A 51 -10.24 11.66 -7.70
C ALA A 51 -8.88 11.11 -7.24
N TYR A 52 -7.82 11.90 -7.43
CA TYR A 52 -6.47 11.58 -6.98
C TYR A 52 -5.97 12.70 -6.07
N THR A 53 -5.51 12.32 -4.88
CA THR A 53 -4.91 13.24 -3.91
C THR A 53 -3.52 12.74 -3.58
N ASP A 54 -2.54 13.61 -3.72
CA ASP A 54 -1.16 13.36 -3.30
C ASP A 54 -0.86 14.20 -2.06
N PHE A 55 -0.25 13.58 -1.05
CA PHE A 55 0.02 14.21 0.24
C PHE A 55 1.52 14.42 0.44
N PHE A 56 1.91 15.61 0.87
CA PHE A 56 3.31 15.99 1.11
C PHE A 56 3.79 15.63 2.53
N CYS A 57 3.56 14.40 2.98
CA CYS A 57 3.68 14.00 4.41
C CYS A 57 5.06 13.55 4.88
N SER A 58 6.06 13.43 4.00
CA SER A 58 7.41 13.02 4.41
C SER A 58 8.23 14.21 4.89
N MET A 59 8.59 14.24 6.18
CA MET A 59 9.37 15.33 6.78
C MET A 59 10.73 15.50 6.11
N HIS A 60 11.46 14.41 5.89
CA HIS A 60 12.75 14.45 5.22
C HIS A 60 12.62 14.93 3.77
N HIS A 61 11.58 14.49 3.06
CA HIS A 61 11.32 14.96 1.70
C HIS A 61 11.00 16.46 1.68
N ALA A 62 10.11 16.91 2.57
CA ALA A 62 9.75 18.31 2.72
C ALA A 62 10.95 19.19 3.09
N GLY A 63 11.80 18.71 4.00
CA GLY A 63 13.04 19.38 4.40
C GLY A 63 14.07 19.45 3.28
N ASN A 64 14.31 18.35 2.56
CA ASN A 64 15.28 18.32 1.47
C ASN A 64 14.85 19.22 0.30
N CYS A 65 13.60 19.13 -0.13
CA CYS A 65 13.05 20.04 -1.14
C CYS A 65 13.12 21.49 -0.65
N GLY A 66 12.71 21.71 0.60
CA GLY A 66 12.84 22.99 1.28
C GLY A 66 14.23 23.60 1.25
N PHE A 67 15.25 22.80 1.56
CA PHE A 67 16.64 23.21 1.52
C PHE A 67 17.06 23.66 0.12
N ILE A 68 16.69 22.90 -0.91
CA ILE A 68 16.99 23.24 -2.32
C ILE A 68 16.30 24.55 -2.72
N PHE A 69 15.02 24.73 -2.36
CA PHE A 69 14.21 25.85 -2.86
C PHE A 69 14.31 27.13 -2.01
N ARG A 70 14.50 27.01 -0.70
CA ARG A 70 14.47 28.12 0.27
C ARG A 70 15.78 28.31 1.03
N GLY A 71 16.70 27.35 0.94
CA GLY A 71 17.93 27.34 1.73
C GLY A 71 17.77 26.71 3.12
N PRO A 72 18.88 26.60 3.88
CA PRO A 72 18.95 25.87 5.14
C PRO A 72 18.21 26.50 6.33
N GLN A 73 17.88 27.79 6.26
CA GLN A 73 17.38 28.54 7.42
C GLN A 73 15.92 28.21 7.75
N THR A 74 15.08 28.06 6.73
CA THR A 74 13.65 27.74 6.86
C THR A 74 13.20 26.69 5.83
N PRO A 75 13.79 25.48 5.87
CA PRO A 75 13.54 24.48 4.84
C PRO A 75 12.09 23.97 4.91
N VAL A 76 11.47 23.85 6.08
CA VAL A 76 10.07 23.39 6.22
C VAL A 76 9.14 24.59 6.44
N ASN A 77 7.99 24.61 5.76
CA ASN A 77 6.99 25.67 5.91
C ASN A 77 6.24 25.50 7.25
N PRO A 78 6.00 26.58 8.02
CA PRO A 78 5.29 26.50 9.30
C PRO A 78 3.95 25.75 9.25
N ASN A 79 3.22 25.78 8.13
CA ASN A 79 1.94 25.08 8.00
C ASN A 79 2.05 23.54 7.96
N TRP A 80 3.24 23.00 7.70
CA TRP A 80 3.44 21.58 7.46
C TRP A 80 3.12 20.74 8.70
N ASP A 81 3.57 21.18 9.88
CA ASP A 81 3.36 20.49 11.16
C ASP A 81 1.94 20.65 11.72
N HIS A 82 1.14 21.58 11.19
CA HIS A 82 -0.23 21.83 11.64
C HIS A 82 -1.26 20.94 10.94
N MET A 83 -0.98 20.49 9.72
CA MET A 83 -1.91 19.72 8.90
C MET A 83 -1.60 18.23 8.87
N ILE A 84 -0.36 17.85 9.19
CA ILE A 84 0.08 16.46 9.21
C ILE A 84 0.11 15.99 10.67
N PRO A 85 -0.57 14.90 11.05
CA PRO A 85 -0.55 14.41 12.42
C PRO A 85 0.88 14.01 12.83
N THR A 86 1.53 14.80 13.66
CA THR A 86 2.87 14.54 14.21
C THR A 86 2.82 13.71 15.49
N THR A 87 1.85 12.79 15.63
CA THR A 87 1.71 12.00 16.86
C THR A 87 2.97 11.17 17.14
N PRO A 88 3.45 11.11 18.41
CA PRO A 88 4.66 10.37 18.77
C PRO A 88 4.59 8.86 18.49
N SER A 89 3.41 8.29 18.22
CA SER A 89 3.26 6.84 18.03
C SER A 89 3.69 6.36 16.64
N VAL A 90 3.85 7.25 15.66
CA VAL A 90 4.28 6.88 14.29
C VAL A 90 5.79 7.04 14.11
N SER A 91 6.44 7.85 14.96
CA SER A 91 7.90 8.05 14.93
C SER A 91 8.70 6.86 15.49
N LEU A 92 8.08 5.95 16.25
CA LEU A 92 8.73 4.74 16.77
C LEU A 92 8.93 3.63 15.73
N LEU A 93 8.19 3.65 14.61
CA LEU A 93 8.33 2.65 13.54
C LEU A 93 9.48 2.94 12.57
N TRP A 94 10.03 4.16 12.58
CA TRP A 94 11.11 4.59 11.67
C TRP A 94 12.46 4.86 12.36
N LYS A 95 12.55 4.68 13.68
CA LYS A 95 13.81 4.79 14.45
C LYS A 95 14.47 3.45 14.80
N ARG A 96 13.97 2.33 14.25
CA ARG A 96 14.63 1.02 14.32
C ARG A 96 15.02 0.55 12.92
N ARG A 97 16.01 1.22 12.34
CA ARG A 97 17.01 0.62 11.43
C ARG A 97 18.31 1.38 11.60
#